data_AF-A0A7G8FJD1-F1
#
_entry.id   AF-A0A7G8FJD1-F1
#
_cell.length_a   1.000
_cell.length_b   1.000
_cell.length_c   1.000
_cell.angle_alpha   90.00
_cell.angle_beta   90.00
_cell.angle_gamma   90.00
#
_symmetry.space_group_name_H-M   'P 1'
#
loop_
_entity.id
_entity.type
_entity.pdbx_description
1 polymer ?
#
loop_
_entity_poly.entity_id
_entity_poly.type
_entity_poly.pdbx_seq_one_letter_code
_entity_poly.pdbx_strand_id
1 'polypeptide(L)'
;MYKPVEFAGSVYHYTRSNGTHDYGIQTEPFSFFDKKLNRFIETSNRITSEFSISIESLTWTEKIAPIILENMLEDLEASGDLLPTFDGTYSDFKGLIEKTKTTTAENARQIRCIASSRKLRREYGVKSNFCLEPIDLDSIRPRLEAFF
;
A
#
# COMPACT_ATOMS: atom_id res chain seq x y z
N MET A 1 13.87 2.15 48.83
CA MET A 1 13.68 0.76 48.37
C MET A 1 12.69 0.83 47.21
N TYR A 2 13.16 0.69 45.97
CA TYR A 2 12.28 0.74 44.79
C TYR A 2 11.61 -0.63 44.62
N LYS A 3 10.29 -0.67 44.45
CA LYS A 3 9.58 -1.91 44.11
C LYS A 3 9.64 -2.11 42.60
N PRO A 4 9.89 -3.34 42.11
CA PRO A 4 9.74 -3.65 40.69
C PRO A 4 8.30 -3.34 40.27
N VAL A 5 8.13 -2.68 39.13
CA VAL A 5 6.84 -2.60 38.46
C VAL A 5 6.73 -3.85 37.60
N GLU A 6 5.76 -4.70 37.90
CA GLU A 6 5.44 -5.87 37.08
C GLU A 6 4.45 -5.45 36.00
N PHE A 7 4.80 -5.67 34.74
CA PHE A 7 3.92 -5.43 33.59
C PHE A 7 3.96 -6.65 32.66
N ALA A 8 2.82 -6.97 32.06
CA ALA A 8 2.69 -7.97 31.01
C ALA A 8 2.49 -7.24 29.67
N GLY A 9 3.34 -7.53 28.69
CA GLY A 9 3.30 -6.89 27.38
C GLY A 9 4.23 -7.59 26.39
N SER A 10 4.09 -7.29 25.10
CA SER A 10 5.01 -7.80 24.08
C SER A 10 6.27 -6.94 24.09
N VAL A 11 7.44 -7.58 24.19
CA VAL A 11 8.75 -6.90 24.09
C VAL A 11 9.11 -6.77 22.62
N TYR A 12 9.27 -5.53 22.15
CA TYR A 12 9.71 -5.28 20.78
C TYR A 12 11.16 -4.78 20.74
N HIS A 13 11.90 -5.34 19.80
CA HIS A 13 13.25 -4.93 19.45
C HIS A 13 13.17 -3.81 18.41
N TYR A 14 13.75 -2.65 18.69
CA TYR A 14 13.82 -1.58 17.71
C TYR A 14 15.19 -0.87 17.74
N THR A 15 15.51 -0.23 16.62
CA THR A 15 16.75 0.54 16.45
C THR A 15 16.42 2.03 16.47
N ARG A 16 17.02 2.77 17.38
CA ARG A 16 16.86 4.22 17.50
C ARG A 16 17.53 4.93 16.32
N SER A 17 17.17 6.20 16.08
CA SER A 17 17.74 7.04 15.02
C SER A 17 19.27 7.21 15.06
N ASN A 18 19.90 6.92 16.20
CA ASN A 18 21.35 6.91 16.40
C ASN A 18 22.00 5.51 16.19
N GLY A 19 21.25 4.52 15.70
CA GLY A 19 21.74 3.16 15.44
C GLY A 19 21.85 2.24 16.67
N THR A 20 21.43 2.69 17.85
CA THR A 20 21.43 1.86 19.07
C THR A 20 20.17 1.02 19.18
N HIS A 21 20.29 -0.18 19.76
CA HIS A 21 19.16 -1.09 19.97
C HIS A 21 18.57 -0.85 21.36
N ASP A 22 17.25 -0.85 21.45
CA ASP A 22 16.55 -0.67 22.72
C ASP A 22 15.32 -1.58 22.82
N TYR A 23 14.85 -1.75 24.06
CA TYR A 23 13.70 -2.58 24.40
C TYR A 23 12.60 -1.69 24.98
N GLY A 24 11.48 -1.61 24.28
CA GLY A 24 10.25 -1.00 24.82
C GLY A 24 9.35 -2.09 25.37
N ILE A 25 8.85 -1.93 26.60
CA ILE A 25 7.59 -2.59 26.98
C ILE A 25 6.47 -1.62 26.67
N GLN A 26 5.62 -2.00 25.73
CA GLN A 26 4.48 -1.19 25.33
C GLN A 26 3.20 -1.90 25.81
N THR A 27 2.52 -1.28 26.78
CA THR A 27 1.34 -1.82 27.46
C THR A 27 0.02 -1.42 26.82
N GLU A 28 0.03 -0.52 25.84
CA GLU A 28 -1.18 0.02 25.21
C GLU A 28 -1.45 -0.62 23.84
N PRO A 29 -2.72 -0.82 23.46
CA PRO A 29 -3.08 -1.29 22.12
C PRO A 29 -2.56 -0.30 21.08
N PHE A 30 -1.71 -0.74 20.16
CA PHE A 30 -1.19 0.08 19.07
C PHE A 30 -1.77 -0.37 17.73
N SER A 31 -1.91 0.57 16.82
CA SER A 31 -2.34 0.32 15.45
C SER A 31 -1.18 -0.25 14.62
N PHE A 32 -1.41 -1.33 13.88
CA PHE A 32 -0.46 -1.87 12.90
C PHE A 32 -0.58 -1.18 11.52
N PHE A 33 -0.97 0.10 11.54
CA PHE A 33 -1.28 0.87 10.34
C PHE A 33 -0.07 0.97 9.41
N ASP A 34 1.11 1.27 9.97
CA ASP A 34 2.39 1.36 9.26
C ASP A 34 2.67 0.08 8.45
N LYS A 35 2.54 -1.10 9.08
CA LYS A 35 2.78 -2.41 8.45
C LYS A 35 1.77 -2.67 7.35
N LYS A 36 0.51 -2.30 7.57
CA LYS A 36 -0.55 -2.45 6.57
C LYS A 36 -0.28 -1.59 5.34
N LEU A 37 0.10 -0.32 5.54
CA LEU A 37 0.43 0.62 4.47
C LEU A 37 1.69 0.18 3.70
N ASN A 38 2.75 -0.23 4.41
CA ASN A 38 3.98 -0.73 3.80
C ASN A 38 3.73 -1.97 2.94
N ARG A 39 2.97 -2.95 3.45
CA ARG A 39 2.58 -4.14 2.68
C ARG A 39 1.80 -3.77 1.42
N PHE A 40 0.88 -2.81 1.50
CA PHE A 40 0.14 -2.33 0.34
C PHE A 40 1.05 -1.70 -0.72
N ILE A 41 2.00 -0.87 -0.31
CA ILE A 41 2.98 -0.24 -1.21
C ILE A 41 3.84 -1.31 -1.89
N GLU A 42 4.33 -2.29 -1.12
CA GLU A 42 5.10 -3.42 -1.66
C GLU A 42 4.30 -4.25 -2.66
N THR A 43 3.05 -4.61 -2.33
CA THR A 43 2.15 -5.32 -3.23
C THR A 43 1.89 -4.51 -4.50
N SER A 44 1.64 -3.20 -4.39
CA SER A 44 1.44 -2.32 -5.54
C SER A 44 2.66 -2.27 -6.46
N ASN A 45 3.85 -2.16 -5.89
CA ASN A 45 5.10 -2.16 -6.64
C ASN A 45 5.34 -3.51 -7.33
N ARG A 46 5.03 -4.63 -6.66
CA ARG A 46 5.15 -5.97 -7.25
C ARG A 46 4.18 -6.14 -8.43
N ILE A 47 2.91 -5.81 -8.25
CA ILE A 47 1.88 -5.92 -9.31
C ILE A 47 2.25 -5.06 -10.52
N THR A 48 2.67 -3.81 -10.31
CA THR A 48 3.06 -2.91 -11.40
C THR A 48 4.35 -3.33 -12.09
N SER A 49 5.30 -3.94 -11.36
CA SER A 49 6.52 -4.51 -11.94
C SER A 49 6.27 -5.80 -12.72
N GLU A 50 5.46 -6.71 -12.19
CA GLU A 50 5.26 -8.05 -12.78
C GLU A 50 4.34 -8.01 -13.99
N PHE A 51 3.24 -7.26 -13.90
CA PHE A 51 2.25 -7.19 -14.98
C PHE A 51 2.49 -6.03 -15.95
N SER A 52 3.32 -5.03 -15.61
CA SER A 52 3.66 -3.90 -16.49
C SER A 52 2.42 -3.18 -17.06
N ILE A 53 2.35 -2.96 -18.38
CA ILE A 53 1.21 -2.32 -19.05
C ILE A 53 0.22 -3.40 -19.48
N SER A 54 -0.64 -3.81 -18.55
CA SER A 54 -1.63 -4.87 -18.77
C SER A 54 -3.00 -4.57 -18.16
N ILE A 55 -3.97 -5.45 -18.41
CA ILE A 55 -5.32 -5.38 -17.82
C ILE A 55 -5.30 -5.61 -16.31
N GLU A 56 -4.38 -6.43 -15.80
CA GLU A 56 -4.22 -6.70 -14.36
C GLU A 56 -3.70 -5.45 -13.64
N SER A 57 -2.66 -4.81 -14.16
CA SER A 57 -2.15 -3.54 -13.60
C SER A 57 -3.18 -2.42 -13.70
N LEU A 58 -3.95 -2.35 -14.79
CA LEU A 58 -5.04 -1.40 -14.92
C LEU A 58 -6.15 -1.68 -13.89
N THR A 59 -6.53 -2.94 -13.70
CA THR A 59 -7.54 -3.35 -12.72
C THR A 59 -7.11 -3.04 -11.30
N TRP A 60 -5.85 -3.32 -10.96
CA TRP A 60 -5.26 -2.94 -9.68
C TRP A 60 -5.37 -1.43 -9.46
N THR A 61 -4.84 -0.64 -10.39
CA THR A 61 -4.71 0.82 -10.24
C THR A 61 -6.05 1.55 -10.32
N GLU A 62 -7.05 1.07 -11.07
CA GLU A 62 -8.34 1.77 -11.21
C GLU A 62 -9.46 1.28 -10.29
N LYS A 63 -9.42 0.01 -9.88
CA LYS A 63 -10.54 -0.60 -9.15
C LYS A 63 -10.17 -0.96 -7.73
N ILE A 64 -9.01 -1.57 -7.52
CA ILE A 64 -8.69 -2.21 -6.24
C ILE A 64 -7.92 -1.25 -5.33
N ALA A 65 -6.80 -0.71 -5.80
CA ALA A 65 -5.95 0.20 -5.02
C ALA A 65 -6.71 1.42 -4.48
N PRO A 66 -7.59 2.10 -5.24
CA PRO A 66 -8.35 3.23 -4.72
C PRO A 66 -9.26 2.86 -3.54
N ILE A 67 -9.93 1.70 -3.60
CA ILE A 67 -10.80 1.21 -2.52
C ILE A 67 -9.97 0.92 -1.27
N ILE A 68 -8.84 0.24 -1.42
CA ILE A 68 -7.95 -0.07 -0.29
C ILE A 68 -7.40 1.21 0.33
N LEU A 69 -6.98 2.18 -0.48
CA LEU A 69 -6.46 3.47 -0.01
C LEU A 69 -7.52 4.30 0.72
N GLU A 70 -8.80 4.21 0.31
CA GLU A 70 -9.90 4.86 1.02
C GLU A 70 -10.12 4.21 2.39
N ASN A 71 -10.20 2.88 2.45
CA ASN A 71 -10.31 2.15 3.71
C ASN A 71 -9.11 2.43 4.64
N MET A 72 -7.91 2.63 4.08
CA MET A 72 -6.74 3.01 4.87
C MET A 72 -6.85 4.43 5.45
N LEU A 73 -7.50 5.37 4.77
CA LEU A 73 -7.77 6.67 5.39
C LEU A 73 -8.74 6.53 6.56
N GLU A 74 -9.81 5.75 6.40
CA GLU A 74 -10.75 5.49 7.48
C GLU A 74 -10.06 4.83 8.68
N ASP A 75 -9.20 3.83 8.44
CA ASP A 75 -8.41 3.18 9.49
C ASP A 75 -7.42 4.15 10.16
N LEU A 76 -6.83 5.08 9.40
CA LEU A 76 -5.91 6.08 9.92
C LEU A 76 -6.65 7.06 10.85
N GLU A 77 -7.81 7.56 10.43
CA GLU A 77 -8.65 8.45 11.26
C GLU A 77 -9.14 7.71 12.53
N ALA A 78 -9.53 6.44 12.39
CA ALA A 78 -9.97 5.61 13.51
C ALA A 78 -8.85 5.25 14.49
N SER A 79 -7.60 5.17 14.02
CA SER A 79 -6.45 4.84 14.86
C SER A 79 -6.15 5.95 15.89
N GLY A 80 -6.46 7.21 15.61
CA GLY A 80 -6.30 8.32 16.56
C GLY A 80 -4.95 8.32 17.29
N ASP A 81 -4.99 8.31 18.63
CA ASP A 81 -3.82 8.29 19.50
C ASP A 81 -3.07 6.94 19.54
N LEU A 82 -3.63 5.88 18.92
CA LEU A 82 -3.04 4.55 18.88
C LEU A 82 -2.01 4.39 17.75
N LEU A 83 -1.75 5.45 16.97
CA LEU A 83 -0.74 5.41 15.92
C LEU A 83 0.66 5.27 16.51
N PRO A 84 1.52 4.42 15.91
CA PRO A 84 2.89 4.24 16.38
C PRO A 84 3.67 5.55 16.18
N THR A 85 4.02 6.20 17.29
CA THR A 85 4.72 7.49 17.29
C THR A 85 6.17 7.41 16.80
N PHE A 86 6.73 6.20 16.69
CA PHE A 86 8.10 5.97 16.25
C PHE A 86 8.26 5.84 14.73
N ASP A 87 7.24 5.34 14.03
CA ASP A 87 7.34 5.02 12.59
C ASP A 87 6.86 6.17 11.69
N GLY A 88 6.02 7.07 12.24
CA GLY A 88 5.54 8.24 11.52
C GLY A 88 4.44 8.95 12.29
N THR A 89 4.18 10.19 11.91
CA THR A 89 3.02 10.93 12.43
C THR A 89 1.78 10.65 11.58
N TYR A 90 0.60 10.95 12.12
CA TYR A 90 -0.63 10.97 11.34
C TYR A 90 -0.49 11.77 10.03
N SER A 91 0.20 12.93 10.08
CA SER A 91 0.43 13.77 8.90
C SER A 91 1.31 13.07 7.86
N ASP A 92 2.31 12.31 8.31
CA ASP A 92 3.19 11.55 7.40
C ASP A 92 2.41 10.45 6.69
N PHE A 93 1.62 9.68 7.46
CA PHE A 93 0.79 8.60 6.91
C PHE A 93 -0.28 9.13 5.95
N LYS A 94 -0.99 10.20 6.33
CA LYS A 94 -1.98 10.85 5.47
C LYS A 94 -1.34 11.36 4.19
N GLY A 95 -0.20 12.02 4.29
CA GLY A 95 0.56 12.49 3.14
C GLY A 95 1.00 11.36 2.21
N LEU A 96 1.44 10.23 2.78
CA LEU A 96 1.84 9.05 2.01
C LEU A 96 0.66 8.41 1.28
N ILE A 97 -0.50 8.29 1.93
CA ILE A 97 -1.73 7.75 1.31
C ILE A 97 -2.16 8.64 0.14
N GLU A 98 -2.25 9.95 0.34
CA GLU A 98 -2.65 10.90 -0.71
C GLU A 98 -1.68 10.93 -1.90
N LYS A 99 -0.38 10.90 -1.62
CA LYS A 99 0.65 10.74 -2.66
C LYS A 99 0.46 9.44 -3.44
N THR A 100 0.15 8.35 -2.73
CA THR A 100 -0.05 7.03 -3.35
C THR A 100 -1.32 7.01 -4.20
N LYS A 101 -2.40 7.67 -3.76
CA LYS A 101 -3.62 7.87 -4.58
C LYS A 101 -3.31 8.60 -5.88
N THR A 102 -2.56 9.69 -5.80
CA THR A 102 -2.18 10.48 -6.98
C THR A 102 -1.33 9.65 -7.93
N THR A 103 -0.30 8.97 -7.43
CA THR A 103 0.58 8.09 -8.21
C THR A 103 -0.22 6.97 -8.88
N THR A 104 -1.17 6.37 -8.16
CA THR A 104 -2.04 5.31 -8.68
C THR A 104 -2.91 5.80 -9.84
N ALA A 105 -3.51 6.99 -9.71
CA ALA A 105 -4.31 7.59 -10.77
C ALA A 105 -3.48 7.96 -12.01
N GLU A 106 -2.26 8.48 -11.81
CA GLU A 106 -1.32 8.76 -12.90
C GLU A 106 -0.91 7.48 -13.64
N ASN A 107 -0.60 6.41 -12.91
CA ASN A 107 -0.28 5.10 -13.49
C ASN A 107 -1.44 4.56 -14.33
N ALA A 108 -2.68 4.61 -13.82
CA ALA A 108 -3.86 4.20 -14.59
C ALA A 108 -3.99 5.01 -15.89
N ARG A 109 -3.82 6.34 -15.82
CA ARG A 109 -3.86 7.21 -17.00
C ARG A 109 -2.78 6.87 -18.02
N GLN A 110 -1.55 6.57 -17.57
CA GLN A 110 -0.46 6.16 -18.44
C GLN A 110 -0.76 4.82 -19.12
N ILE A 111 -1.22 3.82 -18.36
CA ILE A 111 -1.61 2.51 -18.89
C ILE A 111 -2.69 2.69 -19.96
N ARG A 112 -3.74 3.49 -19.70
CA ARG A 112 -4.78 3.81 -20.69
C ARG A 112 -4.24 4.50 -21.94
N CYS A 113 -3.34 5.47 -21.77
CA CYS A 113 -2.74 6.18 -22.89
C CYS A 113 -1.97 5.22 -23.82
N ILE A 114 -1.15 4.35 -23.23
CA ILE A 114 -0.36 3.38 -23.98
C ILE A 114 -1.26 2.34 -24.64
N ALA A 115 -2.19 1.75 -23.89
CA ALA A 115 -3.08 0.71 -24.38
C ALA A 115 -4.05 1.21 -25.47
N SER A 116 -4.48 2.48 -25.44
CA SER A 116 -5.37 3.04 -26.47
C SER A 116 -4.63 3.47 -27.75
N SER A 117 -3.36 3.86 -27.66
CA SER A 117 -2.57 4.30 -28.82
C SER A 117 -1.89 3.15 -29.56
N ARG A 118 -2.21 2.96 -30.84
CA ARG A 118 -1.54 1.94 -31.69
C ARG A 118 -0.02 2.13 -31.76
N LYS A 119 0.44 3.39 -31.78
CA LYS A 119 1.87 3.72 -31.84
C LYS A 119 2.55 3.29 -30.53
N LEU A 120 2.02 3.73 -29.38
CA LEU A 120 2.60 3.42 -28.08
C LEU A 120 2.49 1.92 -27.77
N ARG A 121 1.38 1.26 -28.10
CA ARG A 121 1.27 -0.20 -27.98
C ARG A 121 2.42 -0.95 -28.65
N ARG A 122 2.84 -0.53 -29.86
CA ARG A 122 3.96 -1.16 -30.58
C ARG A 122 5.30 -0.88 -29.90
N GLU A 123 5.49 0.34 -29.40
CA GLU A 123 6.71 0.77 -28.70
C GLU A 123 6.89 0.01 -27.38
N TYR A 124 5.80 -0.23 -26.65
CA TYR A 124 5.79 -0.91 -25.35
C TYR A 124 5.43 -2.42 -25.43
N GLY A 125 5.30 -2.99 -26.62
CA GLY A 125 5.02 -4.43 -26.81
C GLY A 125 3.61 -4.89 -26.41
N VAL A 126 2.65 -3.98 -26.26
CA VAL A 126 1.26 -4.26 -25.87
C VAL A 126 0.45 -4.76 -27.07
N LYS A 127 -0.09 -5.98 -26.98
CA LYS A 127 -0.73 -6.65 -28.13
C LYS A 127 -2.17 -6.18 -28.41
N SER A 128 -2.96 -5.91 -27.38
CA SER A 128 -4.38 -5.57 -27.49
C SER A 128 -4.70 -4.20 -26.91
N ASN A 129 -5.83 -3.62 -27.33
CA ASN A 129 -6.40 -2.45 -26.67
C ASN A 129 -7.36 -2.92 -25.57
N PHE A 130 -6.80 -3.44 -24.49
CA PHE A 130 -7.58 -3.96 -23.36
C PHE A 130 -8.39 -2.87 -22.63
N CYS A 131 -8.23 -1.59 -22.96
CA CYS A 131 -9.09 -0.52 -22.43
C CYS A 131 -10.51 -0.52 -23.01
N LEU A 132 -10.74 -1.23 -24.12
CA LEU A 132 -12.07 -1.43 -24.71
C LEU A 132 -12.76 -2.70 -24.20
N GLU A 133 -12.00 -3.56 -23.52
CA GLU A 133 -12.51 -4.81 -22.96
C GLU A 133 -13.13 -4.50 -21.59
N PRO A 134 -14.34 -5.00 -21.30
CA PRO A 134 -14.87 -4.91 -19.94
C PRO A 134 -13.95 -5.67 -18.99
N ILE A 135 -13.60 -5.04 -17.87
CA ILE A 135 -12.80 -5.66 -16.82
C ILE A 135 -13.64 -6.74 -16.16
N ASP A 136 -13.28 -8.00 -16.41
CA ASP A 136 -13.82 -9.14 -15.69
C ASP A 136 -13.00 -9.40 -14.44
N LEU A 137 -13.54 -8.97 -13.29
CA LEU A 137 -12.86 -9.11 -12.01
C LEU A 137 -12.71 -10.56 -11.59
N ASP A 138 -13.60 -11.47 -12.00
CA ASP A 138 -13.57 -12.87 -11.56
C ASP A 138 -12.43 -13.63 -12.23
N SER A 139 -12.10 -13.33 -13.49
CA SER A 139 -10.93 -13.90 -14.16
C SER A 139 -9.60 -13.29 -13.73
N ILE A 140 -9.59 -12.03 -13.29
CA ILE A 140 -8.38 -11.31 -12.89
C ILE A 140 -8.03 -11.56 -11.41
N ARG A 141 -9.03 -11.71 -10.53
CA ARG A 141 -8.85 -11.83 -9.07
C ARG A 141 -7.86 -12.92 -8.67
N PRO A 142 -7.91 -14.17 -9.18
CA PRO A 142 -6.97 -15.22 -8.77
C PRO A 142 -5.50 -14.86 -9.03
N ARG A 143 -5.25 -14.05 -10.07
CA ARG A 143 -3.90 -13.62 -10.44
C ARG A 143 -3.38 -12.51 -9.53
N LEU A 144 -4.28 -11.65 -9.03
CA LEU A 144 -3.94 -10.62 -8.06
C LEU A 144 -3.82 -11.18 -6.64
N GLU A 145 -4.59 -12.23 -6.31
CA GLU A 145 -4.51 -12.93 -5.03
C GLU A 145 -3.14 -13.57 -4.76
N ALA A 146 -2.36 -13.89 -5.80
CA ALA A 146 -1.00 -14.38 -5.67
C ALA A 146 -0.02 -13.37 -5.01
N PHE A 147 -0.42 -12.11 -4.84
CA PHE A 147 0.40 -11.05 -4.24
C PHE A 147 0.04 -10.71 -2.80
N PHE A 148 -1.03 -11.32 -2.27
CA PHE A 148 -1.52 -11.13 -0.92
C PHE A 148 -1.11 -12.29 -0.01
#